data_AF-Q67RU0-F1
#
_entry.id   AF-Q67RU0-F1
#
_cell.length_a   1.000
_cell.length_b   1.000
_cell.length_c   1.000
_cell.angle_alpha   90.00
_cell.angle_beta   90.00
_cell.angle_gamma   90.00
#
_symmetry.space_group_name_H-M   'P 1'
#
loop_
_entity.id
_entity.type
_entity.pdbx_description
1 polymer ?
#
loop_
_entity_poly.entity_id
_entity_poly.type
_entity_poly.pdbx_seq_one_letter_code
_entity_poly.pdbx_strand_id
1 'polypeptide(L)'
;MAPEVALRPMDVRNEALKLIRERVGDRTIGPATTLTALTEEYETSMEELVEALEAEFGVELSEELLVDVETVGELCSLVARVEE
;
A
#
# COMPACT_ATOMS: atom_id res chain seq x y z
N MET A 1 21.39 19.37 12.31
CA MET A 1 19.98 19.54 11.94
C MET A 1 19.83 18.81 10.63
N ALA A 2 19.42 17.53 10.68
CA ALA A 2 19.26 16.73 9.48
C ALA A 2 18.09 17.30 8.67
N PRO A 3 18.18 17.39 7.34
CA PRO A 3 17.04 17.81 6.55
C PRO A 3 15.91 16.81 6.80
N GLU A 4 14.75 17.32 7.20
CA GLU A 4 13.48 16.59 7.12
C GLU A 4 13.36 16.09 5.68
N VAL A 5 13.63 14.81 5.47
CA VAL A 5 13.41 14.14 4.20
C VAL A 5 11.89 14.03 4.09
N ALA A 6 11.26 15.07 3.55
CA ALA A 6 9.89 14.96 3.08
C ALA A 6 9.91 13.87 2.00
N LEU A 7 9.46 12.68 2.38
CA LEU A 7 9.29 11.56 1.48
C LEU A 7 8.37 12.04 0.36
N ARG A 8 8.83 11.96 -0.90
CA ARG A 8 8.00 12.39 -2.01
C ARG A 8 6.89 11.35 -2.19
N PRO A 9 5.69 11.75 -2.65
CA PRO A 9 4.58 10.82 -2.89
C PRO A 9 4.91 9.72 -3.92
N MET A 10 5.92 9.92 -4.77
CA MET A 10 6.45 8.88 -5.65
C MET A 10 7.26 7.81 -4.90
N ASP A 11 7.99 8.20 -3.85
CA ASP A 11 8.77 7.28 -3.02
C ASP A 11 7.85 6.45 -2.12
N VAL A 12 6.85 7.08 -1.49
CA VAL A 12 5.85 6.39 -0.65
C VAL A 12 5.12 5.29 -1.41
N ARG A 13 4.67 5.57 -2.64
CA ARG A 13 3.98 4.57 -3.47
C ARG A 13 4.86 3.37 -3.80
N ASN A 14 6.15 3.60 -4.07
CA ASN A 14 7.10 2.53 -4.38
C ASN A 14 7.43 1.69 -3.14
N GLU A 15 7.62 2.33 -1.99
CA GLU A 15 7.86 1.63 -0.71
C GLU A 15 6.62 0.84 -0.29
N ALA A 16 5.41 1.38 -0.45
CA ALA A 16 4.16 0.67 -0.19
C ALA A 16 4.02 -0.58 -1.08
N LEU A 17 4.28 -0.44 -2.38
CA LEU A 17 4.26 -1.58 -3.30
C LEU A 17 5.33 -2.63 -2.93
N LYS A 18 6.50 -2.19 -2.48
CA LYS A 18 7.58 -3.06 -2.04
C LYS A 18 7.19 -3.83 -0.77
N LEU A 19 6.57 -3.16 0.21
CA LEU A 19 6.06 -3.80 1.42
C LEU A 19 5.05 -4.90 1.08
N ILE A 20 4.09 -4.61 0.20
CA ILE A 20 3.10 -5.60 -0.27
C ILE A 20 3.80 -6.80 -0.91
N ARG A 21 4.79 -6.57 -1.78
CA ARG A 21 5.59 -7.65 -2.39
C ARG A 21 6.34 -8.48 -1.35
N GLU A 22 6.90 -7.86 -0.33
CA GLU A 22 7.62 -8.57 0.73
C GLU A 22 6.68 -9.39 1.61
N ARG A 23 5.48 -8.86 1.91
CA ARG A 23 4.44 -9.56 2.67
C ARG A 23 3.89 -10.77 1.93
N VAL A 24 3.59 -10.59 0.65
CA VAL A 24 3.06 -11.63 -0.22
C VAL A 24 4.16 -12.62 -0.63
N GLY A 25 5.43 -12.21 -0.53
CA GLY A 25 6.58 -12.99 -0.97
C GLY A 25 6.73 -13.05 -2.50
N ASP A 26 5.98 -12.22 -3.24
CA ASP A 26 5.90 -12.27 -4.69
C ASP A 26 6.30 -10.92 -5.33
N ARG A 27 7.27 -10.98 -6.24
CA ARG A 27 7.83 -9.78 -6.90
C ARG A 27 7.13 -9.44 -8.22
N THR A 28 6.22 -10.30 -8.67
CA THR A 28 5.38 -10.09 -9.85
C THR A 28 4.20 -9.19 -9.56
N ILE A 29 3.81 -9.05 -8.28
CA ILE A 29 2.80 -8.09 -7.83
C ILE A 29 3.16 -6.69 -8.34
N GLY A 30 2.26 -6.12 -9.11
CA GLY A 30 2.41 -4.81 -9.72
C GLY A 30 1.26 -3.89 -9.34
N PRO A 31 1.33 -2.62 -9.74
CA PRO A 31 0.23 -1.67 -9.50
C PRO A 31 -1.07 -2.07 -10.20
N ALA A 32 -1.00 -2.87 -11.27
CA ALA A 32 -2.15 -3.39 -11.99
C ALA A 32 -2.73 -4.69 -11.37
N THR A 33 -2.08 -5.26 -10.35
CA THR A 33 -2.59 -6.43 -9.65
C THR A 33 -3.79 -6.02 -8.82
N THR A 34 -4.89 -6.76 -8.95
CA THR A 34 -6.10 -6.54 -8.16
C THR A 34 -5.91 -7.09 -6.74
N LEU A 35 -6.50 -6.41 -5.76
CA LEU A 35 -6.48 -6.88 -4.38
C LEU A 35 -7.20 -8.21 -4.24
N THR A 36 -8.28 -8.43 -5.00
CA THR A 36 -9.00 -9.71 -5.03
C THR A 36 -8.11 -10.87 -5.46
N ALA A 37 -7.32 -10.70 -6.54
CA ALA A 37 -6.40 -11.74 -6.99
C ALA A 37 -5.32 -12.02 -5.93
N LEU A 38 -4.86 -10.99 -5.24
CA LEU A 38 -3.93 -11.15 -4.11
C LEU A 38 -4.54 -11.98 -2.97
N THR A 39 -5.76 -11.66 -2.55
CA THR A 39 -6.43 -12.38 -1.45
C THR A 39 -6.87 -13.80 -1.81
N GLU A 40 -7.06 -14.09 -3.11
CA GLU A 40 -7.41 -15.43 -3.59
C GLU A 40 -6.18 -16.30 -3.83
N GLU A 41 -5.11 -15.73 -4.37
CA GLU A 41 -3.89 -16.45 -4.74
C GLU A 41 -2.92 -16.62 -3.56
N TYR A 42 -2.98 -15.73 -2.58
CA TYR A 42 -2.09 -15.72 -1.43
C TYR A 42 -2.87 -15.73 -0.11
N GLU A 43 -2.25 -16.25 0.95
CA GLU A 43 -2.79 -16.23 2.32
C GLU A 43 -2.70 -14.81 2.92
N THR A 44 -3.33 -13.83 2.28
CA THR A 44 -3.37 -12.44 2.73
C THR A 44 -4.78 -11.87 2.59
N SER A 45 -5.07 -10.82 3.36
CA SER A 45 -6.36 -10.12 3.33
C SER A 45 -6.15 -8.63 3.11
N MET A 46 -7.19 -7.95 2.59
CA MET A 46 -7.15 -6.50 2.41
C MET A 46 -6.87 -5.77 3.72
N GLU A 47 -7.51 -6.19 4.82
CA GLU A 47 -7.28 -5.66 6.17
C GLU A 47 -5.82 -5.79 6.62
N GLU A 48 -5.19 -6.96 6.41
CA GLU A 48 -3.77 -7.16 6.79
C GLU A 48 -2.82 -6.30 5.96
N LEU A 49 -3.11 -6.12 4.66
CA LEU A 49 -2.31 -5.26 3.79
C LEU A 49 -2.45 -3.79 4.19
N VAL A 50 -3.67 -3.35 4.51
CA VAL A 50 -3.95 -2.01 5.00
C VAL A 50 -3.25 -1.77 6.33
N GLU A 51 -3.45 -2.64 7.32
CA GLU A 51 -2.84 -2.49 8.65
C GLU A 51 -1.30 -2.45 8.56
N ALA A 52 -0.71 -3.26 7.67
CA ALA A 52 0.74 -3.23 7.44
C ALA A 52 1.21 -1.89 6.85
N LEU A 53 0.45 -1.31 5.91
CA LEU A 53 0.77 -0.01 5.33
C LEU A 53 0.56 1.13 6.33
N GLU A 54 -0.54 1.11 7.08
CA GLU A 54 -0.82 2.07 8.14
C GLU A 54 0.28 2.05 9.21
N ALA A 55 0.71 0.86 9.64
CA ALA A 55 1.78 0.72 10.62
C ALA A 55 3.16 1.15 10.11
N GLU A 56 3.48 0.89 8.84
CA GLU A 56 4.78 1.25 8.24
C GLU A 56 4.87 2.75 7.92
N PHE A 57 3.80 3.33 7.38
CA PHE A 57 3.76 4.75 6.97
C PHE A 57 3.20 5.68 8.04
N GLY A 58 2.64 5.16 9.12
CA GLY A 58 2.01 5.95 10.17
C GLY A 58 0.75 6.69 9.70
N VAL A 59 0.06 6.14 8.69
CA VAL A 59 -1.16 6.71 8.12
C VAL A 59 -2.39 5.97 8.60
N GLU A 60 -3.57 6.58 8.47
CA GLU A 60 -4.86 5.94 8.75
C GLU A 60 -5.74 6.02 7.49
N LEU A 61 -6.04 4.87 6.90
CA LEU A 61 -6.84 4.74 5.69
C LEU A 61 -8.30 4.49 6.07
N SER A 62 -9.17 5.46 5.80
CA SER A 62 -10.60 5.30 6.09
C SER A 62 -11.22 4.19 5.23
N GLU A 63 -12.09 3.38 5.84
CA GLU A 63 -12.84 2.31 5.17
C GLU A 63 -13.63 2.82 3.94
N GLU A 64 -14.10 4.06 3.99
CA GLU A 64 -14.76 4.73 2.85
C GLU A 64 -13.84 4.86 1.64
N LEU A 65 -12.55 5.16 1.84
CA LEU A 65 -11.56 5.25 0.77
C LEU A 65 -11.19 3.87 0.23
N LEU A 66 -11.16 2.87 1.11
CA LEU A 66 -10.85 1.48 0.79
C LEU A 66 -11.93 0.82 -0.08
N VAL A 67 -13.18 1.29 0.01
CA VAL A 67 -14.29 0.75 -0.80
C VAL A 67 -14.10 0.95 -2.30
N ASP A 68 -13.41 2.01 -2.69
CA ASP A 68 -13.10 2.35 -4.09
C ASP A 68 -11.76 1.77 -4.57
N VAL A 69 -11.04 1.03 -3.72
CA VAL A 69 -9.73 0.45 -4.06
C VAL A 69 -9.91 -0.93 -4.68
N GLU A 70 -9.63 -1.04 -5.97
CA GLU A 70 -9.65 -2.33 -6.66
C GLU A 70 -8.23 -2.92 -6.81
N THR A 71 -7.23 -2.06 -6.93
CA THR A 71 -5.86 -2.46 -7.27
C THR A 71 -4.83 -2.06 -6.22
N VAL A 72 -3.72 -2.78 -6.19
CA VAL A 72 -2.54 -2.45 -5.37
C VAL A 72 -2.05 -1.03 -5.66
N GLY A 73 -2.05 -0.62 -6.93
CA GLY A 73 -1.62 0.72 -7.32
C GLY A 73 -2.47 1.83 -6.71
N GLU A 74 -3.78 1.60 -6.59
CA GLU A 74 -4.71 2.53 -5.95
C GLU A 74 -4.50 2.58 -4.44
N LEU A 75 -4.31 1.42 -3.79
CA LEU A 75 -3.98 1.35 -2.37
C LEU A 75 -2.70 2.13 -2.05
N CYS A 76 -1.62 1.88 -2.80
CA CYS A 76 -0.37 2.61 -2.64
C CYS A 76 -0.52 4.12 -2.92
N SER A 77 -1.43 4.49 -3.83
CA SER A 77 -1.70 5.89 -4.14
C SER A 77 -2.49 6.59 -3.03
N LEU A 78 -3.38 5.89 -2.34
CA LEU A 78 -4.06 6.41 -1.15
C LEU A 78 -3.08 6.70 -0.03
N VAL A 79 -2.21 5.73 0.32
CA VAL A 79 -1.16 5.92 1.33
C VAL A 79 -0.30 7.14 1.01
N ALA A 80 0.10 7.30 -0.26
CA ALA A 80 0.90 8.43 -0.70
C ALA A 80 0.15 9.79 -0.68
N ARG A 81 -1.17 9.81 -0.60
CA ARG A 81 -1.99 11.05 -0.53
C ARG A 81 -2.27 11.50 0.90
N VAL A 82 -2.19 10.61 1.89
CA VAL A 82 -2.47 10.95 3.29
C VAL A 82 -1.33 11.79 3.92
N GLU A 83 -0.12 11.71 3.36
CA GLU A 83 1.06 12.47 3.79
C GLU A 83 1.13 13.92 3.21
N GLU A 84 0.11 14.38 2.46
CA GLU A 84 0.09 15.72 1.83
C GLU A 84 -0.66 16.79 2.65
#